data_AF-A0A2G8R8D5-F1
#
_entry.id   AF-A0A2G8R8D5-F1
#
_cell.length_a   1.000
_cell.length_b   1.000
_cell.length_c   1.000
_cell.angle_alpha   90.00
_cell.angle_beta   90.00
_cell.angle_gamma   90.00
#
_symmetry.space_group_name_H-M   'P 1'
#
loop_
_entity.id
_entity.type
_entity.pdbx_description
1 polymer ?
#
loop_
_entity_poly.entity_id
_entity_poly.type
_entity_poly.pdbx_seq_one_letter_code
_entity_poly.pdbx_strand_id
1 'polypeptide(L)' 'MSDTHSSAAVASALTPYCLRNAQNDPGASTVMAELAAASSYQRRSIVEDAGWATPLGTQDPDRALAESCQAALNTDA' A
#
# COMPACT_ATOMS: atom_id res chain seq x y z
N MET A 1 20.10 -7.34 16.02
CA MET A 1 18.84 -6.73 16.50
C MET A 1 18.65 -5.42 15.74
N SER A 2 17.43 -5.14 15.25
CA SER A 2 16.89 -3.79 14.92
C SER A 2 16.70 -3.31 13.47
N ASP A 3 16.84 -4.12 12.42
CA ASP A 3 16.42 -3.65 11.07
C ASP A 3 14.91 -3.78 10.83
N THR A 4 14.29 -4.86 11.32
CA THR A 4 12.86 -5.16 11.07
C THR A 4 11.89 -4.23 11.79
N HIS A 5 12.24 -3.75 12.99
CA HIS A 5 11.43 -2.76 13.69
C HIS A 5 11.52 -1.38 13.01
N SER A 6 12.66 -1.07 12.41
CA SER A 6 12.88 0.19 11.70
C SER A 6 12.07 0.23 10.40
N SER A 7 12.06 -0.86 9.62
CA SER A 7 11.28 -0.93 8.38
C SER A 7 9.77 -0.87 8.62
N ALA A 8 9.25 -1.55 9.64
CA ALA A 8 7.82 -1.51 9.97
C ALA A 8 7.38 -0.13 10.50
N ALA A 9 8.22 0.55 11.29
CA ALA A 9 7.95 1.90 11.77
C ALA A 9 7.94 2.92 10.61
N VAL A 10 8.90 2.80 9.68
CA VAL A 10 8.95 3.63 8.47
C VAL A 10 7.74 3.36 7.58
N ALA A 11 7.36 2.10 7.37
CA ALA A 11 6.17 1.75 6.60
C ALA A 11 4.89 2.38 7.18
N SER A 12 4.69 2.28 8.50
CA SER A 12 3.56 2.90 9.19
C SER A 12 3.55 4.43 9.05
N ALA A 13 4.72 5.07 9.14
CA ALA A 13 4.85 6.50 8.92
C ALA A 13 4.56 6.92 7.47
N LEU A 14 4.80 6.03 6.50
CA LEU A 14 4.54 6.24 5.08
C LEU A 14 3.12 5.81 4.66
N THR A 15 2.35 5.10 5.48
CA THR A 15 0.98 4.70 5.15
C THR A 15 0.08 5.85 4.68
N PRO A 16 0.11 7.06 5.29
CA PRO A 16 -0.66 8.20 4.80
C PRO A 16 -0.30 8.61 3.36
N TYR A 17 0.94 8.40 2.93
CA TYR A 17 1.36 8.65 1.55
C TYR A 17 0.67 7.68 0.58
N CYS A 18 0.63 6.39 0.92
CA CYS A 18 -0.08 5.39 0.11
C CYS A 18 -1.57 5.70 0.00
N LEU A 19 -2.22 6.06 1.11
CA LEU A 19 -3.63 6.45 1.11
C LEU A 19 -3.89 7.69 0.25
N ARG A 20 -2.95 8.66 0.25
CA ARG A 20 -3.06 9.84 -0.59
C ARG A 20 -2.91 9.51 -2.07
N ASN A 21 -2.03 8.57 -2.42
CA ASN A 21 -1.91 8.06 -3.79
C ASN A 21 -3.20 7.38 -4.24
N ALA A 22 -3.75 6.48 -3.41
CA ALA A 22 -5.02 5.83 -3.70
C ALA A 22 -6.17 6.84 -3.89
N GLN A 23 -6.23 7.89 -3.06
CA GLN A 23 -7.26 8.92 -3.18
C GLN A 23 -7.10 9.82 -4.41
N ASN A 24 -5.89 10.02 -4.89
CA ASN A 24 -5.59 10.83 -6.07
C ASN A 24 -5.58 10.01 -7.38
N ASP A 25 -5.65 8.68 -7.30
CA ASP A 25 -5.60 7.79 -8.46
C ASP A 25 -6.93 7.85 -9.25
N PRO A 26 -6.92 8.25 -10.53
CA PRO A 26 -8.11 8.20 -11.38
C PRO A 26 -8.71 6.79 -11.52
N GLY A 27 -7.90 5.74 -11.34
CA GLY A 27 -8.27 4.33 -11.37
C GLY A 27 -8.64 3.74 -10.01
N ALA A 28 -8.71 4.55 -8.94
CA ALA A 28 -8.90 4.08 -7.57
C ALA A 28 -10.10 3.14 -7.39
N SER A 29 -11.22 3.45 -8.04
CA SER A 29 -12.44 2.64 -7.94
C SER A 29 -12.24 1.22 -8.48
N THR A 30 -11.50 1.06 -9.58
CA THR A 30 -11.17 -0.24 -10.16
C THR A 30 -10.23 -1.02 -9.25
N VAL A 31 -9.14 -0.39 -8.80
CA VAL A 31 -8.16 -1.04 -7.91
C VAL A 31 -8.80 -1.44 -6.58
N MET A 32 -9.68 -0.60 -6.01
CA MET A 32 -10.41 -0.93 -4.79
C MET A 32 -11.39 -2.10 -4.97
N ALA A 33 -12.04 -2.21 -6.14
CA ALA A 33 -12.88 -3.36 -6.45
C ALA A 33 -12.05 -4.65 -6.57
N GLU A 34 -10.86 -4.58 -7.18
CA GLU A 34 -9.92 -5.71 -7.25
C GLU A 34 -9.43 -6.10 -5.85
N LEU A 35 -9.06 -5.14 -5.00
CA LEU A 35 -8.67 -5.39 -3.61
C LEU A 35 -9.78 -6.08 -2.80
N ALA A 36 -11.04 -5.65 -2.98
CA ALA A 36 -12.18 -6.24 -2.31
C ALA A 36 -12.40 -7.71 -2.73
N ALA A 37 -12.20 -8.02 -4.01
CA ALA A 37 -12.36 -9.37 -4.56
C ALA A 37 -11.15 -10.29 -4.32
N ALA A 38 -9.98 -9.72 -4.06
CA ALA A 38 -8.72 -10.44 -3.94
C ALA A 38 -8.57 -11.16 -2.60
N SER A 39 -7.86 -12.29 -2.63
CA SER A 39 -7.39 -12.98 -1.42
C SER A 39 -6.34 -12.16 -0.68
N SER A 40 -6.16 -12.43 0.62
CA SER A 40 -5.20 -11.71 1.47
C SER A 40 -3.76 -11.72 0.93
N TYR A 41 -3.36 -12.78 0.22
CA TYR A 41 -2.03 -12.89 -0.35
C TYR A 41 -1.83 -12.06 -1.64
N GLN A 42 -2.90 -11.75 -2.37
CA GLN A 42 -2.87 -10.99 -3.63
C GLN A 42 -2.98 -9.49 -3.41
N ARG A 43 -3.62 -9.07 -2.32
CA ARG A 43 -3.87 -7.65 -2.04
C ARG A 43 -2.60 -6.80 -2.00
N ARG A 44 -1.49 -7.35 -1.47
CA ARG A 44 -0.19 -6.68 -1.48
C ARG A 44 0.25 -6.33 -2.91
N SER A 45 0.23 -7.31 -3.83
CA SER A 45 0.68 -7.07 -5.20
C SER A 45 -0.23 -6.10 -5.92
N ILE A 46 -1.54 -6.09 -5.65
CA ILE A 46 -2.46 -5.10 -6.23
C ILE A 46 -2.08 -3.67 -5.84
N VAL A 47 -1.71 -3.43 -4.56
CA VAL A 47 -1.24 -2.11 -4.10
C VAL A 47 0.11 -1.74 -4.73
N GLU A 48 1.00 -2.71 -4.92
CA GLU A 48 2.30 -2.54 -5.59
C GLU A 48 2.11 -2.19 -7.09
N ASP A 49 1.26 -2.95 -7.79
CA ASP A 49 0.97 -2.80 -9.22
C ASP A 49 0.23 -1.50 -9.53
N ALA A 50 -0.63 -1.04 -8.62
CA ALA A 50 -1.26 0.28 -8.69
C ALA A 50 -0.27 1.43 -8.43
N GLY A 51 0.95 1.12 -7.97
CA GLY A 51 1.99 2.10 -7.66
C GLY A 51 1.77 2.86 -6.35
N TRP A 52 0.73 2.55 -5.59
CA TRP A 52 0.38 3.31 -4.37
C TRP A 52 1.44 3.16 -3.27
N ALA A 53 2.13 2.02 -3.26
CA ALA A 53 3.26 1.75 -2.37
C ALA A 53 4.62 2.17 -2.92
N THR A 54 4.69 3.08 -3.91
CA THR A 54 5.95 3.61 -4.45
C THR A 54 6.21 5.04 -3.94
N PRO A 55 7.08 5.23 -2.93
CA PRO A 55 7.44 6.56 -2.42
C PRO A 55 7.99 7.52 -3.49
N LEU A 56 7.77 8.82 -3.30
CA LEU A 56 8.34 9.83 -4.21
C LEU A 56 9.86 9.73 -4.24
N GLY A 57 10.43 9.67 -5.45
CA GLY A 57 11.86 9.54 -5.66
C GLY A 57 12.36 8.10 -5.69
N THR A 58 11.48 7.10 -5.55
CA THR A 58 11.79 5.69 -5.84
C THR A 58 11.08 5.25 -7.11
N GLN A 59 11.60 4.19 -7.73
CA GLN A 59 10.97 3.51 -8.87
C GLN A 59 10.34 2.19 -8.46
N ASP A 60 10.86 1.58 -7.39
CA ASP A 60 10.39 0.30 -6.87
C ASP A 60 9.39 0.52 -5.73
N PRO A 61 8.35 -0.32 -5.65
CA PRO A 61 7.42 -0.32 -4.54
C PRO A 61 8.09 -0.80 -3.24
N ASP A 62 7.75 -0.16 -2.12
CA ASP A 62 8.14 -0.61 -0.79
C ASP A 62 7.14 -1.66 -0.30
N ARG A 63 7.63 -2.88 -0.10
CA ARG A 63 6.81 -4.02 0.33
C ARG A 63 6.16 -3.81 1.70
N ALA A 64 6.88 -3.24 2.66
CA ALA A 64 6.35 -3.03 4.01
C ALA A 64 5.27 -1.94 3.99
N LEU A 65 5.45 -0.92 3.16
CA LEU A 65 4.42 0.08 2.87
C LEU A 65 3.21 -0.55 2.20
N ALA A 66 3.38 -1.43 1.19
CA ALA A 66 2.28 -2.13 0.54
C ALA A 66 1.47 -2.96 1.54
N GLU A 67 2.15 -3.69 2.43
CA GLU A 67 1.53 -4.49 3.49
C GLU A 67 0.75 -3.62 4.49
N SER A 68 1.28 -2.45 4.89
CA SER A 68 0.56 -1.52 5.77
C SER A 68 -0.62 -0.85 5.07
N CYS A 69 -0.45 -0.49 3.81
CA CYS A 69 -1.45 0.24 3.04
C CYS A 69 -2.67 -0.63 2.72
N GLN A 70 -2.48 -1.89 2.29
CA GLN A 70 -3.61 -2.79 2.12
C GLN A 70 -4.38 -2.99 3.43
N ALA A 71 -3.71 -3.01 4.58
CA ALA A 71 -4.37 -3.18 5.87
C ALA A 71 -5.23 -1.95 6.19
N ALA A 72 -4.70 -0.74 5.99
CA ALA A 72 -5.44 0.51 6.16
C ALA A 72 -6.67 0.58 5.25
N LEU A 73 -6.51 0.32 3.94
CA LEU A 73 -7.60 0.35 2.96
C LEU A 73 -8.71 -0.69 3.23
N ASN A 74 -8.37 -1.81 3.89
CA ASN A 74 -9.35 -2.82 4.29
C ASN A 74 -10.07 -2.48 5.59
N THR A 75 -9.61 -1.47 6.34
CA THR A 75 -10.22 -1.05 7.62
C THR A 75 -11.23 0.10 7.39
N ASP A 76 -11.19 0.74 6.22
CA ASP A 76 -12.12 1.81 5.80
C ASP A 76 -13.42 1.28 5.13
N ALA A 77 -13.70 -0.02 5.25
CA ALA A 77 -14.90 -0.70 4.70
C ALA A 77 -15.97 -0.98 5.77
#